data_AF-A0A9D9GRQ6-F1
#
_entry.id   AF-A0A9D9GRQ6-F1
#
_cell.length_a   1.000
_cell.length_b   1.000
_cell.length_c   1.000
_cell.angle_alpha   90.00
_cell.angle_beta   90.00
_cell.angle_gamma   90.00
#
_symmetry.space_group_name_H-M   'P 1'
#
loop_
_entity.id
_entity.type
_entity.pdbx_description
1 polymer ?
#
loop_
_entity_poly.entity_id
_entity_poly.type
_entity_poly.pdbx_seq_one_letter_code
_entity_poly.pdbx_strand_id
1 'polypeptide(L)'
;MLGAAAAAALLTCAPAQAGKVGSDCTFNGIKLYGKVQFVESFPDLKVQMVNSFPDLKVQFVEHFPDKCGKWQVVNSFPDFKVQIVEHFPDIKVQSVSSFPGI
;
A
#
# COMPACT_ATOMS: atom_id res chain seq x y z
N MET A 1 12.46 41.01 38.97
CA MET A 1 13.18 40.52 37.78
C MET A 1 12.49 39.26 37.31
N LEU A 2 11.97 39.28 36.08
CA LEU A 2 11.42 38.13 35.37
C LEU A 2 12.46 37.01 35.30
N GLY A 3 12.10 35.79 35.70
CA GLY A 3 12.89 34.59 35.45
C GLY A 3 12.03 33.59 34.69
N ALA A 4 12.26 33.47 33.39
CA ALA A 4 11.55 32.59 32.49
C ALA A 4 11.75 31.11 32.85
N ALA A 5 10.66 30.37 33.04
CA ALA A 5 10.69 28.91 33.10
C ALA A 5 10.62 28.35 31.67
N ALA A 6 11.68 27.68 31.25
CA ALA A 6 11.81 27.05 29.93
C ALA A 6 10.83 25.88 29.79
N ALA A 7 9.96 25.95 28.78
CA ALA A 7 9.11 24.83 28.38
C ALA A 7 9.96 23.83 27.56
N ALA A 8 10.31 22.70 28.18
CA ALA A 8 10.91 21.57 27.49
C ALA A 8 9.86 20.87 26.63
N ALA A 9 9.89 21.12 25.32
CA ALA A 9 9.09 20.37 24.35
C ALA A 9 9.65 18.94 24.26
N LEU A 10 8.97 17.98 24.89
CA LEU A 10 9.21 16.55 24.69
C LEU A 10 8.90 16.21 23.24
N LEU A 11 9.94 16.05 22.41
CA LEU A 11 9.83 15.42 21.10
C LEU A 11 9.41 13.97 21.31
N THR A 12 8.10 13.70 21.25
CA THR A 12 7.60 12.34 21.09
C THR A 12 7.94 11.91 19.65
N CYS A 13 9.00 11.12 19.49
CA CYS A 13 9.23 10.34 18.29
C CYS A 13 7.99 9.48 18.06
N ALA A 14 7.17 9.83 17.07
CA ALA A 14 6.08 8.97 16.64
C ALA A 14 6.70 7.65 16.17
N PRO A 15 6.18 6.49 16.60
CA PRO A 15 6.60 5.22 16.03
C PRO A 15 6.25 5.28 14.54
N ALA A 16 7.27 5.12 13.68
CA ALA A 16 7.06 4.87 12.26
C ALA A 16 6.11 3.67 12.17
N GLN A 17 4.93 3.87 11.58
CA GLN A 17 3.95 2.81 11.41
C GLN A 17 4.63 1.63 10.72
N ALA A 18 4.73 0.51 11.44
CA ALA A 18 5.05 -0.78 10.86
C ALA A 18 4.08 -1.02 9.70
N GLY A 19 4.61 -1.44 8.55
CA GLY A 19 3.89 -1.52 7.28
C GLY A 19 2.52 -2.16 7.45
N LYS A 20 1.50 -1.53 6.86
CA LYS A 20 0.13 -2.04 6.88
C LYS A 20 -0.01 -3.43 6.24
N VAL A 21 0.98 -3.81 5.44
CA VAL A 21 1.08 -5.09 4.74
C VAL A 21 1.90 -6.08 5.59
N GLY A 22 1.37 -7.29 5.78
CA GLY A 22 2.06 -8.37 6.48
C GLY A 22 3.32 -8.82 5.78
N SER A 23 4.27 -9.41 6.51
CA SER A 23 5.54 -9.93 5.96
C SER A 23 5.36 -11.04 4.92
N ASP A 24 4.18 -11.66 4.88
CA ASP A 24 3.71 -12.63 3.90
C ASP A 24 3.11 -12.00 2.63
N CYS A 25 3.21 -10.67 2.48
CA CYS A 25 2.61 -9.90 1.40
C CYS A 25 1.09 -10.03 1.33
N THR A 26 0.44 -10.05 2.50
CA THR A 26 -1.00 -10.02 2.60
C THR A 26 -1.52 -8.79 3.32
N PHE A 27 -2.73 -8.39 2.98
CA PHE A 27 -3.51 -7.40 3.70
C PHE A 27 -4.89 -7.99 3.98
N ASN A 28 -5.27 -8.12 5.24
CA ASN A 28 -6.54 -8.73 5.64
C ASN A 28 -6.79 -10.11 4.99
N GLY A 29 -5.74 -10.92 4.83
CA GLY A 29 -5.80 -12.23 4.19
C GLY A 29 -5.80 -12.22 2.65
N ILE A 30 -5.83 -11.04 2.02
CA ILE A 30 -5.73 -10.88 0.57
C ILE A 30 -4.26 -10.87 0.18
N LYS A 31 -3.85 -11.76 -0.72
CA LYS A 31 -2.51 -11.75 -1.32
C LYS A 31 -2.37 -10.55 -2.24
N LEU A 32 -1.36 -9.71 -2.01
CA LEU A 32 -1.15 -8.49 -2.80
C LEU A 32 -0.36 -8.74 -4.10
N TYR A 33 -0.65 -9.87 -4.74
CA TYR A 33 -0.11 -10.29 -6.02
C TYR A 33 -1.10 -11.23 -6.70
N GLY A 34 -1.08 -11.26 -8.03
CA GLY A 34 -2.01 -12.07 -8.81
C GLY A 34 -2.73 -11.26 -9.88
N LYS A 35 -3.90 -11.76 -10.29
CA LYS A 35 -4.80 -11.11 -11.23
C LYS A 35 -5.63 -10.06 -10.51
N VAL A 36 -5.52 -8.81 -10.95
CA VAL A 36 -6.17 -7.65 -10.34
C VAL A 36 -7.17 -7.05 -11.30
N GLN A 37 -8.36 -6.75 -10.81
CA GLN A 37 -9.35 -5.96 -11.53
C GLN A 37 -9.55 -4.62 -10.84
N PHE A 38 -9.44 -3.54 -11.59
CA PHE A 38 -9.81 -2.21 -11.09
C PHE A 38 -11.32 -2.01 -11.17
N VAL A 39 -11.93 -1.57 -10.08
CA VAL A 39 -13.38 -1.35 -9.97
C VAL A 39 -13.70 -0.04 -9.28
N GLU A 40 -14.87 0.53 -9.59
CA GLU A 40 -15.37 1.75 -8.94
C GLU A 40 -16.26 1.46 -7.73
N SER A 41 -16.75 0.22 -7.57
CA SER A 41 -17.66 -0.16 -6.49
C SER A 41 -17.42 -1.61 -6.05
N PHE A 42 -17.67 -1.88 -4.77
CA PHE A 42 -17.42 -3.17 -4.11
C PHE A 42 -15.99 -3.71 -4.32
N PRO A 43 -14.94 -2.92 -4.01
CA PRO A 43 -13.58 -3.43 -4.02
C PRO A 43 -13.31 -4.34 -2.82
N ASP A 44 -12.34 -5.22 -2.97
CA ASP A 44 -11.77 -5.97 -1.85
C ASP A 44 -10.70 -5.14 -1.13
N LEU A 45 -10.04 -4.21 -1.86
CA LEU A 45 -8.95 -3.37 -1.37
C LEU A 45 -9.02 -1.95 -1.95
N LYS A 46 -8.85 -0.93 -1.12
CA LYS A 46 -8.68 0.47 -1.54
C LYS A 46 -7.20 0.86 -1.53
N VAL A 47 -6.70 1.33 -2.67
CA VAL A 47 -5.30 1.73 -2.80
C VAL A 47 -5.17 3.20 -3.15
N GLN A 48 -4.14 3.84 -2.59
CA GLN A 48 -3.70 5.15 -3.04
C GLN A 48 -2.40 5.01 -3.80
N MET A 49 -2.34 5.54 -5.02
CA MET A 49 -1.11 5.58 -5.80
C MET A 49 -0.22 6.70 -5.28
N VAL A 50 1.02 6.37 -4.89
CA VAL A 50 2.00 7.31 -4.35
C VAL A 50 3.36 7.15 -5.02
N ASN A 51 4.14 8.22 -5.04
CA ASN A 51 5.52 8.20 -5.55
C ASN A 51 6.59 8.00 -4.46
N SER A 52 6.22 8.24 -3.20
CA SER A 52 7.13 8.14 -2.04
C SER A 52 6.40 7.55 -0.85
N PHE A 53 7.14 6.82 -0.01
CA PHE A 53 6.62 6.12 1.18
C PHE A 53 5.45 5.16 0.88
N PRO A 54 5.58 4.25 -0.11
CA PRO A 54 4.58 3.22 -0.33
C PRO A 54 4.61 2.17 0.79
N ASP A 55 3.47 1.53 1.01
CA ASP A 55 3.36 0.29 1.78
C ASP A 55 3.69 -0.93 0.89
N LEU A 56 3.44 -0.83 -0.42
CA LEU A 56 3.73 -1.87 -1.42
C LEU A 56 4.21 -1.27 -2.74
N LYS A 57 5.28 -1.83 -3.30
CA LYS A 57 5.72 -1.58 -4.67
C LYS A 57 5.11 -2.59 -5.61
N VAL A 58 4.36 -2.09 -6.59
CA VAL A 58 3.66 -2.90 -7.59
C VAL A 58 4.36 -2.79 -8.93
N GLN A 59 4.64 -3.94 -9.53
CA GLN A 59 5.04 -4.08 -10.92
C GLN A 59 3.88 -4.69 -11.70
N PHE A 60 3.47 -4.00 -12.76
CA PHE A 60 2.49 -4.54 -13.70
C PHE A 60 3.17 -5.54 -14.64
N VAL A 61 2.61 -6.74 -14.74
CA VAL A 61 3.15 -7.84 -15.55
C VAL A 61 2.05 -8.43 -16.43
N GLU A 62 2.42 -8.91 -17.61
CA GLU A 62 1.48 -9.60 -18.52
C GLU A 62 1.27 -11.07 -18.13
N HIS A 63 2.29 -11.69 -17.53
CA HIS A 63 2.30 -13.10 -17.17
C HIS A 63 2.98 -13.34 -15.82
N PHE A 64 2.63 -14.46 -15.18
CA PHE A 64 3.22 -14.95 -13.93
C PHE A 64 3.22 -13.91 -12.78
N PRO A 65 2.03 -13.46 -12.33
CA PRO A 65 1.90 -12.61 -11.15
C PRO A 65 1.99 -13.45 -9.86
N ASP A 66 3.09 -14.18 -9.70
CA ASP A 66 3.28 -15.23 -8.68
C ASP A 66 4.05 -14.77 -7.44
N LYS A 67 4.47 -13.49 -7.42
CA LYS A 67 5.31 -12.90 -6.38
C LYS A 67 4.73 -11.59 -5.88
N CYS A 68 5.03 -11.27 -4.62
CA CYS A 68 4.60 -10.05 -3.96
C CYS A 68 4.76 -8.80 -4.85
N GLY A 69 3.70 -7.99 -4.94
CA GLY A 69 3.70 -6.78 -5.74
C GLY A 69 3.64 -7.01 -7.25
N LYS A 70 3.56 -8.24 -7.78
CA LYS A 70 3.30 -8.44 -9.21
C LYS A 70 1.81 -8.47 -9.49
N TRP A 71 1.32 -7.51 -10.26
CA TRP A 71 -0.09 -7.40 -10.62
C TRP A 71 -0.29 -7.63 -12.11
N GLN A 72 -1.17 -8.55 -12.44
CA GLN A 72 -1.65 -8.75 -13.80
C GLN A 72 -3.06 -8.16 -13.92
N VAL A 73 -3.23 -7.12 -14.71
CA VAL A 73 -4.54 -6.48 -14.86
C VAL A 73 -5.45 -7.33 -15.73
N VAL A 74 -6.64 -7.66 -15.23
CA VAL A 74 -7.65 -8.45 -15.96
C VAL A 74 -9.03 -7.82 -15.84
N ASN A 75 -9.89 -8.09 -16.82
CA ASN A 75 -11.28 -7.63 -16.82
C ASN A 75 -12.26 -8.70 -16.31
N SER A 76 -11.83 -9.97 -16.24
CA SER A 76 -12.65 -11.10 -15.82
C SER A 76 -11.82 -12.09 -14.99
N PHE A 77 -12.47 -12.75 -14.02
CA PHE A 77 -11.85 -13.71 -13.10
C PHE A 77 -10.62 -13.17 -12.34
N PRO A 78 -10.71 -11.99 -11.68
CA PRO A 78 -9.62 -11.53 -10.84
C PRO A 78 -9.46 -12.40 -9.59
N ASP A 79 -8.26 -12.40 -9.02
CA ASP A 79 -8.02 -12.95 -7.69
C ASP A 79 -8.48 -11.97 -6.60
N PHE A 80 -8.42 -10.66 -6.86
CA PHE A 80 -8.98 -9.59 -6.01
C PHE A 80 -9.26 -8.31 -6.80
N LYS A 81 -10.16 -7.47 -6.26
CA LYS A 81 -10.59 -6.19 -6.84
C LYS A 81 -9.99 -5.01 -6.08
N VAL A 82 -9.53 -4.03 -6.84
CA VAL A 82 -8.90 -2.82 -6.32
C VAL A 82 -9.69 -1.59 -6.74
N GLN A 83 -9.94 -0.70 -5.78
CA GLN A 83 -10.41 0.66 -6.05
C GLN A 83 -9.27 1.65 -5.79
N ILE A 84 -9.00 2.53 -6.75
CA ILE A 84 -8.05 3.63 -6.56
C ILE A 84 -8.78 4.78 -5.87
N VAL A 85 -8.23 5.26 -4.75
CA VAL A 85 -8.79 6.36 -3.95
C VAL A 85 -7.72 7.39 -3.59
N GLU A 86 -8.10 8.65 -3.47
CA GLU A 86 -7.19 9.72 -3.02
C GLU A 86 -7.15 9.85 -1.49
N HIS A 87 -8.24 9.51 -0.83
CA HIS A 87 -8.41 9.64 0.61
C HIS A 87 -8.89 8.33 1.24
N PHE A 88 -8.48 8.11 2.50
CA PHE A 88 -8.78 6.90 3.27
C PHE A 88 -8.44 5.57 2.57
N PRO A 89 -7.23 5.42 2.00
CA PRO A 89 -6.81 4.15 1.44
C PRO A 89 -6.52 3.12 2.55
N ASP A 90 -6.74 1.86 2.21
CA ASP A 90 -6.28 0.75 3.02
C ASP A 90 -4.75 0.71 2.98
N ILE A 91 -4.15 0.71 1.79
CA ILE A 91 -2.69 0.72 1.58
C ILE A 91 -2.24 1.73 0.52
N LYS A 92 -0.98 2.16 0.61
CA LYS A 92 -0.32 3.00 -0.39
C LYS A 92 0.52 2.15 -1.34
N VAL A 93 0.31 2.33 -2.64
CA VAL A 93 0.98 1.58 -3.69
C VAL A 93 1.85 2.50 -4.52
N GLN A 94 3.09 2.09 -4.80
CA GLN A 94 3.94 2.73 -5.80
C GLN A 94 4.09 1.82 -7.01
N SER A 95 3.82 2.34 -8.21
CA SER A 95 4.14 1.64 -9.46
C SER A 95 5.65 1.67 -9.71
N VAL A 96 6.25 0.50 -9.95
CA VAL A 96 7.67 0.34 -10.25
C VAL A 96 7.88 -0.56 -11.47
N SER A 97 8.96 -0.33 -12.21
CA SER A 97 9.36 -1.19 -13.33
C SER A 97 10.20 -2.40 -12.90
N SER A 98 10.74 -2.39 -11.67
CA SER A 98 11.61 -3.44 -11.13
C SER A 98 11.57 -3.44 -9.60
N PHE A 99 11.93 -4.58 -9.00
CA PHE A 99 11.92 -4.80 -7.55
C PHE A 99 10.54 -4.58 -6.87
N PRO A 100 9.49 -5.30 -7.32
CA PRO A 100 8.21 -5.28 -6.63
C PRO A 100 8.32 -5.98 -5.27
N GLY A 101 7.43 -5.63 -4.34
CA GLY A 101 7.44 -6.14 -2.98
C GLY A 101 7.13 -5.06 -1.95
N ILE A 102 7.37 -5.38 -0.67
CA ILE A 102 7.28 -4.45 0.46
C ILE A 102 8.60 -3.69 0.58
#